data_AF-A0A7C3AUC0-F1
#
_entry.id   AF-A0A7C3AUC0-F1
#
_cell.length_a   1.000
_cell.length_b   1.000
_cell.length_c   1.000
_cell.angle_alpha   90.00
_cell.angle_beta   90.00
_cell.angle_gamma   90.00
#
_symmetry.space_group_name_H-M   'P 1'
#
loop_
_entity.id
_entity.type
_entity.pdbx_description
1 polymer ?
#
loop_
_entity_poly.entity_id
_entity_poly.type
_entity_poly.pdbx_seq_one_letter_code
_entity_poly.pdbx_strand_id
1 'polypeptide(L)'
;MVQNDCWELRRRLLNAPDRLDIAKEARQRIHNGVFPPHIMKRFSDMLDYFGETPLVVRSSSLLEDSFGNAFSGKYASVFCANQGDRATRLEDLADAIKTVYASAMSRDALEYRVAHNLLERDEQMAILIQRVSGAAHGAWYFPHIAAVGFSFNPYVWHEDIDPRAGVLRLVFGLGTRAVNRSDDDYTRLVALNAPMLRPEHHESDLPAPAQQWADALNLEQGNVAPVAFRDLAPMLSDTVKALIASDDPVMAKAARSYGLKQAFTLRLSFDRLLGHTEFAARIRNMLASLEEVYGAPVDVEFAVNFTDDGAFRIHLLQCRPMQVKGVDHPELPSCAVNRESMVLQANGPVIGRSRFIRIHYLLYVAPERYSALPEREQYAVARLIGECNRRIAAPAMTGNLMLIAPGRWGSAMPALGVPVSFSEINRAAAICEVLALRDDLVTEVSLGTHFFNDLVELDMLYMAIAPEDKQAVLDRDWLENAPNRLPSLLPEAVKYDQTVRFISLAETNGPRLHLYADTRKQQVFLYRMNDAQENP
;
A
#
# COMPACT_ATOMS: atom_id res chain seq x y z
N MET A 1 -23.71 22.08 -3.12
CA MET A 1 -23.41 22.30 -4.56
C MET A 1 -24.13 23.50 -5.15
N VAL A 2 -25.46 23.59 -5.11
CA VAL A 2 -26.21 24.69 -5.75
C VAL A 2 -25.91 26.06 -5.12
N GLN A 3 -25.92 26.15 -3.79
CA GLN A 3 -25.64 27.40 -3.05
C GLN A 3 -24.22 27.95 -3.22
N ASN A 4 -23.28 27.12 -3.68
CA ASN A 4 -21.87 27.48 -3.86
C ASN A 4 -21.48 27.41 -5.36
N ASP A 5 -22.46 27.50 -6.27
CA ASP A 5 -22.26 27.51 -7.73
C ASP A 5 -21.38 26.36 -8.28
N CYS A 6 -21.40 25.20 -7.62
CA CYS A 6 -20.61 24.03 -8.04
C CYS A 6 -21.35 23.16 -9.06
N TRP A 7 -22.66 23.38 -9.28
CA TRP A 7 -23.50 22.52 -10.11
C TRP A 7 -23.10 22.54 -11.59
N GLU A 8 -22.87 23.74 -12.16
CA GLU A 8 -22.49 23.86 -13.57
C GLU A 8 -21.08 23.30 -13.85
N LEU A 9 -20.15 23.44 -12.89
CA LEU A 9 -18.83 22.82 -12.99
C LEU A 9 -18.93 21.29 -13.02
N ARG A 10 -19.78 20.71 -12.17
CA ARG A 10 -20.04 19.28 -12.18
C ARG A 10 -20.57 18.80 -13.54
N ARG A 11 -21.52 19.54 -14.14
CA ARG A 11 -22.07 19.18 -15.47
C ARG A 11 -21.01 19.23 -16.56
N ARG A 12 -20.20 20.29 -16.59
CA ARG A 12 -19.11 20.45 -17.56
C ARG A 12 -18.08 19.33 -17.42
N LEU A 13 -17.79 18.92 -16.19
CA LEU A 13 -16.81 17.87 -15.91
C LEU A 13 -17.12 16.59 -16.67
N LEU A 14 -18.39 16.19 -16.83
CA LEU A 14 -18.80 14.93 -17.47
C LEU A 14 -18.39 14.80 -18.95
N ASN A 15 -18.34 15.90 -19.71
CA ASN A 15 -18.24 15.87 -21.18
C ASN A 15 -17.01 16.62 -21.73
N ALA A 16 -16.19 17.19 -20.86
CA ALA A 16 -15.09 18.07 -21.24
C ALA A 16 -13.80 17.29 -21.55
N PRO A 17 -12.99 17.70 -22.55
CA PRO A 17 -11.60 17.25 -22.67
C PRO A 17 -10.67 17.90 -21.61
N ASP A 18 -11.03 19.07 -21.08
CA ASP A 18 -10.31 19.85 -20.05
C ASP A 18 -10.73 19.53 -18.60
N ARG A 19 -11.14 18.29 -18.33
CA ARG A 19 -11.75 17.87 -17.04
C ARG A 19 -10.94 18.26 -15.81
N LEU A 20 -9.61 18.17 -15.90
CA LEU A 20 -8.72 18.42 -14.77
C LEU A 20 -8.66 19.90 -14.39
N ASP A 21 -8.82 20.81 -15.35
CA ASP A 21 -8.85 22.24 -15.04
C ASP A 21 -10.20 22.64 -14.45
N ILE A 22 -11.30 22.07 -14.95
CA ILE A 22 -12.63 22.19 -14.34
C ILE A 22 -12.62 21.65 -12.90
N ALA A 23 -11.94 20.52 -12.67
CA ALA A 23 -11.82 19.92 -11.34
C ALA A 23 -11.06 20.82 -10.35
N LYS A 24 -9.97 21.47 -10.79
CA LYS A 24 -9.26 22.47 -9.98
C LYS A 24 -10.17 23.64 -9.60
N GLU A 25 -10.94 24.15 -10.56
CA GLU A 25 -11.89 25.23 -10.30
C GLU A 25 -12.97 24.79 -9.29
N ALA A 26 -13.53 23.59 -9.47
CA ALA A 26 -14.53 23.02 -8.57
C ALA A 26 -13.98 22.86 -7.15
N ARG A 27 -12.75 22.37 -7.02
CA ARG A 27 -12.05 22.24 -5.74
C ARG A 27 -11.94 23.57 -5.01
N GLN A 28 -11.53 24.63 -5.71
CA GLN A 28 -11.42 25.97 -5.11
C GLN A 28 -12.77 26.52 -4.67
N ARG A 29 -13.83 26.32 -5.47
CA ARG A 29 -15.20 26.75 -5.09
C ARG A 29 -15.72 26.01 -3.86
N ILE A 30 -15.42 24.72 -3.73
CA ILE A 30 -15.80 23.94 -2.54
C ILE A 30 -15.09 24.47 -1.30
N HIS A 31 -13.77 24.74 -1.38
CA HIS A 31 -13.02 25.32 -0.26
C HIS A 31 -13.54 26.69 0.18
N ASN A 32 -13.90 27.55 -0.79
CA ASN A 32 -14.45 28.87 -0.50
C ASN A 32 -15.96 28.86 -0.19
N GLY A 33 -16.59 27.69 -0.25
CA GLY A 33 -18.02 27.54 -0.03
C GLY A 33 -18.41 27.75 1.43
N VAL A 34 -19.67 28.15 1.65
CA VAL A 34 -20.22 28.37 2.99
C VAL A 34 -21.27 27.30 3.30
N PHE A 35 -21.27 26.84 4.55
CA PHE A 35 -22.33 25.96 5.04
C PHE A 35 -23.53 26.78 5.53
N PRO A 36 -24.77 26.32 5.29
CA PRO A 36 -25.95 26.97 5.83
C PRO A 36 -25.90 27.10 7.37
N PRO A 37 -26.49 28.16 7.97
CA PRO A 37 -26.46 28.38 9.41
C PRO A 37 -26.97 27.20 10.25
N HIS A 38 -27.99 26.49 9.75
CA HIS A 38 -28.53 25.31 10.43
C HIS A 38 -27.56 24.12 10.46
N ILE A 39 -26.67 24.00 9.47
CA ILE A 39 -25.61 22.98 9.45
C ILE A 39 -24.47 23.39 10.40
N MET A 40 -24.06 24.66 10.37
CA MET A 40 -23.07 25.19 11.31
C MET A 40 -23.50 25.01 12.77
N LYS A 41 -24.79 25.19 13.07
CA LYS A 41 -25.35 24.90 14.39
C LYS A 41 -25.17 23.42 14.78
N ARG A 42 -25.43 22.47 13.87
CA ARG A 42 -25.23 21.04 14.15
C ARG A 42 -23.76 20.69 14.40
N PHE A 43 -22.83 21.31 13.66
CA PHE A 43 -21.40 21.15 13.92
C PHE A 43 -21.03 21.65 15.32
N SER A 44 -21.57 22.81 15.70
CA SER A 44 -21.39 23.37 17.03
C SER A 44 -21.93 22.46 18.15
N ASP A 45 -23.14 21.93 17.99
CA ASP A 45 -23.76 21.03 18.98
C ASP A 45 -22.95 19.72 19.12
N MET A 46 -22.39 19.21 18.01
CA MET A 46 -21.50 18.04 18.02
C MET A 46 -20.18 18.31 18.74
N LEU A 47 -19.57 19.49 18.54
CA LEU A 47 -18.36 19.88 19.27
C LEU A 47 -18.61 19.96 20.77
N ASP A 48 -19.77 20.45 21.19
CA ASP A 48 -20.15 20.48 22.61
C ASP A 48 -20.23 19.05 23.20
N TYR A 49 -20.70 18.07 22.43
CA TYR A 49 -20.72 16.65 22.84
C TYR A 49 -19.32 16.00 22.83
N PHE A 50 -18.44 16.37 21.90
CA PHE A 50 -17.09 15.81 21.79
C PHE A 50 -16.05 16.48 22.70
N GLY A 51 -16.36 17.66 23.22
CA GLY A 51 -15.46 18.44 24.06
C GLY A 51 -14.21 18.84 23.28
N GLU A 52 -13.05 18.73 23.92
CA GLU A 52 -11.73 19.07 23.35
C GLU A 52 -10.96 17.83 22.88
N THR A 53 -11.65 16.69 22.73
CA THR A 53 -11.02 15.48 22.22
C THR A 53 -10.67 15.68 20.74
N PRO A 54 -9.47 15.31 20.28
CA PRO A 54 -9.15 15.39 18.87
C PRO A 54 -10.11 14.61 17.98
N LEU A 55 -10.32 15.10 16.76
CA LEU A 55 -11.30 14.60 15.81
C LEU A 55 -10.64 14.18 14.50
N VAL A 56 -11.28 13.25 13.80
CA VAL A 56 -10.94 12.94 12.41
C VAL A 56 -12.21 13.03 11.56
N VAL A 57 -12.11 13.77 10.46
CA VAL A 57 -13.15 13.93 9.44
C VAL A 57 -12.78 13.04 8.26
N ARG A 58 -13.61 12.06 7.96
CA ARG A 58 -13.39 11.05 6.92
C ARG A 58 -14.48 11.12 5.86
N SER A 59 -14.13 10.83 4.62
CA SER A 59 -15.09 10.54 3.56
C SER A 59 -15.77 9.19 3.81
N SER A 60 -17.06 9.11 3.49
CA SER A 60 -17.78 7.84 3.30
C SER A 60 -18.62 8.00 2.04
N SER A 61 -18.01 7.66 0.91
CA SER A 61 -18.64 7.77 -0.41
C SER A 61 -19.45 6.52 -0.73
N LEU A 62 -20.62 6.68 -1.36
CA LEU A 62 -21.37 5.54 -1.87
C LEU A 62 -20.61 4.77 -2.96
N LEU A 63 -19.76 5.44 -3.75
CA LEU A 63 -18.94 4.77 -4.76
C LEU A 63 -17.77 4.02 -4.11
N GLU A 64 -17.22 4.57 -3.03
CA GLU A 64 -16.20 3.93 -2.17
C GLU A 64 -16.73 2.71 -1.44
N ASP A 65 -17.94 2.81 -0.90
CA ASP A 65 -18.56 1.79 -0.06
C ASP A 65 -19.34 0.74 -0.89
N SER A 66 -19.32 0.86 -2.22
CA SER A 66 -19.93 -0.10 -3.14
C SER A 66 -19.04 -1.34 -3.33
N PHE A 67 -19.64 -2.54 -3.23
CA PHE A 67 -18.95 -3.80 -3.53
C PHE A 67 -18.29 -3.77 -4.91
N GLY A 68 -16.98 -4.05 -4.94
CA GLY A 68 -16.20 -4.19 -6.18
C GLY A 68 -15.41 -2.96 -6.62
N ASN A 69 -15.39 -1.89 -5.81
CA ASN A 69 -14.49 -0.75 -6.00
C ASN A 69 -13.68 -0.49 -4.72
N ALA A 70 -12.35 -0.48 -4.75
CA ALA A 70 -11.54 0.11 -3.69
C ALA A 70 -11.18 1.55 -4.05
N PHE A 71 -11.87 2.51 -3.44
CA PHE A 71 -11.43 3.92 -3.40
C PHE A 71 -10.34 4.15 -2.33
N SER A 72 -9.63 3.08 -1.93
CA SER A 72 -8.64 3.07 -0.85
C SER A 72 -7.62 4.21 -1.05
N GLY A 73 -7.61 5.19 -0.14
CA GLY A 73 -6.65 6.30 -0.14
C GLY A 73 -6.90 7.39 -1.19
N LYS A 74 -8.03 7.38 -1.91
CA LYS A 74 -8.33 8.35 -2.99
C LYS A 74 -9.02 9.62 -2.50
N TYR A 75 -9.70 9.53 -1.36
CA TYR A 75 -10.32 10.65 -0.68
C TYR A 75 -9.55 11.03 0.58
N ALA A 76 -9.64 12.31 0.96
CA ALA A 76 -8.89 12.83 2.10
C ALA A 76 -9.56 12.45 3.42
N SER A 77 -8.73 12.17 4.43
CA SER A 77 -9.11 12.19 5.84
C SER A 77 -8.32 13.28 6.54
N VAL A 78 -9.00 14.13 7.32
CA VAL A 78 -8.40 15.29 7.98
C VAL A 78 -8.49 15.14 9.48
N PHE A 79 -7.34 15.17 10.15
CA PHE A 79 -7.27 15.21 11.61
C PHE A 79 -7.36 16.65 12.09
N CYS A 80 -8.13 16.87 13.16
CA CYS A 80 -8.26 18.14 13.85
C CYS A 80 -7.83 17.94 15.30
N ALA A 81 -6.86 18.70 15.78
CA ALA A 81 -6.48 18.68 17.21
C ALA A 81 -7.63 19.09 18.14
N ASN A 82 -8.59 19.87 17.62
CA ASN A 82 -9.78 20.31 18.36
C ASN A 82 -9.40 21.05 19.66
N GLN A 83 -8.37 21.89 19.58
CA GLN A 83 -7.86 22.72 20.68
C GLN A 83 -8.20 24.20 20.46
N GLY A 84 -8.13 25.00 21.53
CA GLY A 84 -8.42 26.44 21.47
C GLY A 84 -9.88 26.78 21.72
N ASP A 85 -10.25 28.03 21.40
CA ASP A 85 -11.61 28.51 21.66
C ASP A 85 -12.65 27.84 20.73
N ARG A 86 -13.92 27.94 21.13
CA ARG A 86 -15.02 27.29 20.44
C ARG A 86 -15.21 27.77 18.99
N ALA A 87 -14.88 29.03 18.69
CA ALA A 87 -15.02 29.57 17.34
C ALA A 87 -13.95 29.00 16.41
N THR A 88 -12.69 28.96 16.86
CA THR A 88 -11.60 28.33 16.10
C THR A 88 -11.88 26.86 15.83
N ARG A 89 -12.30 26.10 16.84
CA ARG A 89 -12.61 24.66 16.67
C ARG A 89 -13.74 24.42 15.68
N LEU A 90 -14.74 25.30 15.65
CA LEU A 90 -15.84 25.22 14.69
C LEU A 90 -15.41 25.56 13.26
N GLU A 91 -14.53 26.54 13.10
CA GLU A 91 -13.93 26.91 11.81
C GLU A 91 -13.05 25.78 11.27
N ASP A 92 -12.14 25.25 12.09
CA ASP A 92 -11.26 24.14 11.74
C ASP A 92 -12.06 22.90 11.29
N LEU A 93 -13.14 22.58 12.01
CA LEU A 93 -14.02 21.48 11.64
C LEU A 93 -14.69 21.73 10.29
N ALA A 94 -15.22 22.94 10.07
CA ALA A 94 -15.86 23.28 8.80
C ALA A 94 -14.87 23.18 7.64
N ASP A 95 -13.64 23.66 7.82
CA ASP A 95 -12.61 23.61 6.79
C ASP A 95 -12.09 22.20 6.53
N ALA A 96 -11.99 21.37 7.56
CA ALA A 96 -11.72 19.94 7.41
C ALA A 96 -12.80 19.25 6.55
N ILE A 97 -14.09 19.51 6.81
CA ILE A 97 -15.20 18.96 6.02
C ILE A 97 -15.15 19.45 4.57
N LYS A 98 -14.87 20.74 4.32
CA LYS A 98 -14.70 21.25 2.96
C LYS A 98 -13.53 20.57 2.24
N THR A 99 -12.43 20.34 2.95
CA THR A 99 -11.25 19.64 2.42
C THR A 99 -11.58 18.21 2.00
N VAL A 100 -12.36 17.48 2.82
CA VAL A 100 -12.83 16.14 2.47
C VAL A 100 -13.71 16.17 1.22
N TYR A 101 -14.71 17.06 1.14
CA TYR A 101 -15.53 17.19 -0.08
C TYR A 101 -14.70 17.58 -1.31
N ALA A 102 -13.74 18.48 -1.15
CA ALA A 102 -12.86 18.95 -2.21
C ALA A 102 -11.96 17.82 -2.75
N SER A 103 -11.63 16.83 -1.92
CA SER A 103 -10.84 15.66 -2.33
C SER A 103 -11.51 14.81 -3.41
N ALA A 104 -12.84 14.86 -3.52
CA ALA A 104 -13.58 14.15 -4.57
C ALA A 104 -13.24 14.64 -5.99
N MET A 105 -12.71 15.87 -6.10
CA MET A 105 -12.26 16.48 -7.35
C MET A 105 -10.74 16.36 -7.55
N SER A 106 -10.06 15.50 -6.77
CA SER A 106 -8.64 15.22 -6.97
C SER A 106 -8.42 14.52 -8.33
N ARG A 107 -7.21 14.67 -8.88
CA ARG A 107 -6.82 13.95 -10.10
C ARG A 107 -7.01 12.44 -9.93
N ASP A 108 -6.52 11.89 -8.82
CA ASP A 108 -6.52 10.45 -8.55
C ASP A 108 -7.95 9.90 -8.42
N ALA A 109 -8.83 10.61 -7.73
CA ALA A 109 -10.25 10.23 -7.62
C ALA A 109 -10.95 10.24 -8.99
N LEU A 110 -10.70 11.26 -9.81
CA LEU A 110 -11.31 11.38 -11.14
C LEU A 110 -10.77 10.35 -12.12
N GLU A 111 -9.45 10.11 -12.16
CA GLU A 111 -8.83 9.10 -13.01
C GLU A 111 -9.32 7.69 -12.65
N TYR A 112 -9.45 7.39 -11.35
CA TYR A 112 -10.03 6.12 -10.91
C TYR A 112 -11.48 5.95 -11.38
N ARG A 113 -12.30 6.99 -11.24
CA ARG A 113 -13.70 6.97 -11.70
C ARG A 113 -13.81 6.80 -13.21
N VAL A 114 -12.89 7.38 -13.99
CA VAL A 114 -12.80 7.13 -15.44
C VAL A 114 -12.46 5.66 -15.70
N ALA A 115 -11.43 5.13 -15.05
CA ALA A 115 -10.96 3.76 -15.28
C ALA A 115 -12.00 2.68 -14.97
N HIS A 116 -12.93 2.96 -14.04
CA HIS A 116 -13.99 2.04 -13.61
C HIS A 116 -15.37 2.39 -14.18
N ASN A 117 -15.46 3.33 -15.14
CA ASN A 117 -16.73 3.80 -15.72
C ASN A 117 -17.73 4.32 -14.66
N LEU A 118 -17.24 4.93 -13.59
CA LEU A 118 -18.02 5.47 -12.47
C LEU A 118 -18.23 6.99 -12.57
N LEU A 119 -17.68 7.60 -13.59
CA LEU A 119 -17.58 9.04 -13.70
C LEU A 119 -18.93 9.74 -13.89
N GLU A 120 -19.83 9.09 -14.62
CA GLU A 120 -21.21 9.56 -14.83
C GLU A 120 -22.13 9.28 -13.64
N ARG A 121 -21.70 8.43 -12.70
CA ARG A 121 -22.47 8.15 -11.48
C ARG A 121 -22.43 9.34 -10.53
N ASP A 122 -23.52 9.51 -9.79
CA ASP A 122 -23.62 10.53 -8.75
C ASP A 122 -22.71 10.15 -7.57
N GLU A 123 -21.71 10.99 -7.34
CA GLU A 123 -20.76 10.85 -6.23
C GLU A 123 -21.40 11.46 -4.98
N GLN A 124 -22.19 10.66 -4.27
CA GLN A 124 -22.80 11.04 -3.00
C GLN A 124 -21.89 10.63 -1.86
N MET A 125 -21.43 11.62 -1.09
CA MET A 125 -20.49 11.43 0.00
C MET A 125 -21.11 11.89 1.31
N ALA A 126 -21.21 10.96 2.26
CA ALA A 126 -21.42 11.28 3.66
C ALA A 126 -20.07 11.68 4.30
N ILE A 127 -20.16 12.40 5.41
CA ILE A 127 -18.99 12.80 6.19
C ILE A 127 -19.07 12.13 7.54
N LEU A 128 -18.04 11.35 7.86
CA LEU A 128 -17.92 10.65 9.13
C LEU A 128 -16.97 11.44 10.03
N ILE A 129 -17.46 11.87 11.19
CA ILE A 129 -16.67 12.60 12.18
C ILE A 129 -16.55 11.74 13.43
N GLN A 130 -15.32 11.35 13.76
CA GLN A 130 -15.01 10.44 14.86
C GLN A 130 -14.02 11.09 15.83
N ARG A 131 -14.09 10.72 17.10
CA ARG A 131 -13.00 11.01 18.04
C ARG A 131 -11.77 10.18 17.66
N VAL A 132 -10.60 10.80 17.66
CA VAL A 132 -9.34 10.09 17.43
C VAL A 132 -9.08 9.18 18.61
N SER A 133 -8.87 7.88 18.35
CA SER A 133 -8.45 6.93 19.38
C SER A 133 -7.02 7.23 19.82
N GLY A 134 -6.80 7.40 21.12
CA GLY A 134 -5.47 7.62 21.67
C GLY A 134 -5.51 8.24 23.06
N ALA A 135 -4.35 8.64 23.53
CA ALA A 135 -4.18 9.43 24.75
C ALA A 135 -3.20 10.59 24.49
N ALA A 136 -3.26 11.60 25.36
CA ALA A 136 -2.31 12.71 25.34
C ALA A 136 -1.01 12.32 26.07
N HIS A 137 0.11 12.55 25.42
CA HIS A 137 1.47 12.36 25.91
C HIS A 137 2.24 13.66 25.67
N GLY A 138 2.19 14.57 26.65
CA GLY A 138 2.69 15.94 26.48
C GLY A 138 1.90 16.69 25.41
N ALA A 139 2.59 17.24 24.41
CA ALA A 139 1.99 17.95 23.27
C ALA A 139 1.45 17.00 22.16
N TRP A 140 1.67 15.68 22.30
CA TRP A 140 1.34 14.70 21.26
C TRP A 140 0.12 13.87 21.65
N TYR A 141 -0.73 13.55 20.68
CA TYR A 141 -1.88 12.66 20.86
C TYR A 141 -1.84 11.52 19.85
N PHE A 142 -1.82 10.28 20.36
CA PHE A 142 -1.76 9.07 19.53
C PHE A 142 -2.21 7.84 20.34
N PRO A 143 -2.67 6.76 19.67
CA PRO A 143 -2.83 5.47 20.30
C PRO A 143 -1.49 4.76 20.40
N HIS A 144 -1.32 3.88 21.39
CA HIS A 144 -0.10 3.09 21.51
C HIS A 144 0.15 2.24 20.26
N ILE A 145 -0.91 1.69 19.66
CA ILE A 145 -0.83 0.91 18.43
C ILE A 145 -1.99 1.26 17.52
N ALA A 146 -1.74 1.22 16.23
CA ALA A 146 -2.79 1.14 15.21
C ALA A 146 -2.48 0.01 14.23
N ALA A 147 -3.52 -0.54 13.62
CA ALA A 147 -3.36 -1.63 12.67
C ALA A 147 -4.47 -1.66 11.62
N VAL A 148 -4.10 -2.26 10.49
CA VAL A 148 -5.06 -2.78 9.52
C VAL A 148 -4.99 -4.30 9.56
N GLY A 149 -6.11 -4.94 9.82
CA GLY A 149 -6.23 -6.39 9.87
C GLY A 149 -7.10 -6.93 8.75
N PHE A 150 -6.69 -8.03 8.16
CA PHE A 150 -7.39 -8.73 7.08
C PHE A 150 -7.75 -10.12 7.58
N SER A 151 -9.03 -10.50 7.47
CA SER A 151 -9.47 -11.83 7.91
C SER A 151 -8.96 -12.96 7.00
N PHE A 152 -8.60 -12.61 5.76
CA PHE A 152 -7.90 -13.48 4.83
C PHE A 152 -6.51 -12.94 4.50
N ASN A 153 -5.51 -13.82 4.58
CA ASN A 153 -4.13 -13.54 4.25
C ASN A 153 -3.75 -14.10 2.87
N PRO A 154 -3.72 -13.28 1.81
CA PRO A 154 -3.19 -13.68 0.49
C PRO A 154 -1.64 -13.70 0.44
N TYR A 155 -0.98 -13.37 1.55
CA TYR A 155 0.47 -13.34 1.71
C TYR A 155 0.97 -14.55 2.52
N VAL A 156 1.11 -15.68 1.85
CA VAL A 156 1.64 -16.90 2.47
C VAL A 156 3.15 -16.98 2.23
N TRP A 157 3.93 -16.20 2.96
CA TRP A 157 5.40 -16.18 2.79
C TRP A 157 6.11 -17.40 3.41
N HIS A 158 5.37 -18.27 4.10
CA HIS A 158 5.88 -19.49 4.72
C HIS A 158 4.79 -20.57 4.71
N GLU A 159 5.17 -21.84 4.58
CA GLU A 159 4.23 -22.97 4.50
C GLU A 159 3.34 -23.13 5.75
N ASP A 160 3.84 -22.73 6.92
CA ASP A 160 3.10 -22.73 8.18
C ASP A 160 2.02 -21.64 8.27
N ILE A 161 1.93 -20.71 7.31
CA ILE A 161 0.94 -19.63 7.34
C ILE A 161 -0.37 -20.13 6.74
N ASP A 162 -1.43 -20.12 7.56
CA ASP A 162 -2.78 -20.38 7.11
C ASP A 162 -3.39 -19.08 6.55
N PRO A 163 -3.74 -19.01 5.25
CA PRO A 163 -4.45 -17.87 4.66
C PRO A 163 -5.69 -17.47 5.46
N ARG A 164 -6.47 -18.45 5.96
CA ARG A 164 -7.74 -18.19 6.65
C ARG A 164 -7.57 -17.70 8.08
N ALA A 165 -6.34 -17.68 8.60
CA ALA A 165 -6.08 -17.09 9.91
C ALA A 165 -6.04 -15.56 9.87
N GLY A 166 -5.78 -14.97 8.70
CA GLY A 166 -5.67 -13.53 8.50
C GLY A 166 -4.27 -12.97 8.78
N VAL A 167 -4.11 -11.69 8.45
CA VAL A 167 -2.83 -10.96 8.54
C VAL A 167 -3.05 -9.55 9.09
N LEU A 168 -2.10 -9.06 9.88
CA LEU A 168 -2.09 -7.69 10.38
C LEU A 168 -0.91 -6.91 9.83
N ARG A 169 -1.15 -5.62 9.65
CA ARG A 169 -0.16 -4.58 9.47
C ARG A 169 -0.18 -3.69 10.69
N LEU A 170 0.86 -3.76 11.50
CA LEU A 170 0.93 -3.19 12.84
C LEU A 170 1.93 -2.03 12.88
N VAL A 171 1.51 -0.90 13.46
CA VAL A 171 2.37 0.28 13.69
C VAL A 171 2.20 0.83 15.10
N PHE A 172 3.22 1.54 15.57
CA PHE A 172 3.16 2.39 16.76
C PHE A 172 2.71 3.81 16.37
N GLY A 173 1.80 4.40 17.15
CA GLY A 173 1.20 5.70 16.84
C GLY A 173 -0.07 5.61 15.98
N LEU A 174 -0.41 6.70 15.29
CA LEU A 174 -1.60 6.78 14.43
C LEU A 174 -1.51 5.80 13.24
N GLY A 175 -2.67 5.27 12.84
CA GLY A 175 -2.79 4.27 11.78
C GLY A 175 -2.47 4.77 10.37
N THR A 176 -2.14 6.05 10.20
CA THR A 176 -1.74 6.62 8.90
C THR A 176 -0.54 5.89 8.30
N ARG A 177 0.42 5.42 9.10
CA ARG A 177 1.55 4.59 8.61
C ARG A 177 1.17 3.14 8.33
N ALA A 178 0.15 2.62 9.01
CA ALA A 178 -0.38 1.29 8.68
C ALA A 178 -1.12 1.32 7.33
N VAL A 179 -1.82 2.43 7.03
CA VAL A 179 -2.67 2.61 5.86
C VAL A 179 -1.88 3.17 4.66
N ASN A 180 -1.22 4.31 4.84
CA ASN A 180 -0.45 4.99 3.81
C ASN A 180 0.96 4.40 3.68
N ARG A 181 1.46 4.47 2.45
CA ARG A 181 2.85 4.14 2.14
C ARG A 181 3.76 5.24 2.68
N SER A 182 4.57 4.90 3.69
CA SER A 182 5.72 5.71 4.10
C SER A 182 6.97 5.00 3.59
N ASP A 183 7.59 5.50 2.52
CA ASP A 183 8.81 4.89 1.96
C ASP A 183 10.03 5.02 2.91
N ASP A 184 9.88 5.76 4.01
CA ASP A 184 10.90 6.05 5.01
C ASP A 184 10.86 5.15 6.26
N ASP A 185 9.92 4.22 6.37
CA ASP A 185 9.74 3.47 7.62
C ASP A 185 9.11 2.07 7.48
N TYR A 186 9.29 1.24 8.51
CA TYR A 186 8.87 -0.16 8.52
C TYR A 186 7.50 -0.36 9.18
N THR A 187 6.64 -1.15 8.53
CA THR A 187 5.36 -1.64 9.10
C THR A 187 5.49 -3.12 9.46
N ARG A 188 5.12 -3.51 10.69
CA ARG A 188 5.24 -4.89 11.14
C ARG A 188 4.10 -5.74 10.56
N LEU A 189 4.44 -6.64 9.64
CA LEU A 189 3.52 -7.68 9.14
C LEU A 189 3.43 -8.86 10.12
N VAL A 190 2.21 -9.34 10.38
CA VAL A 190 1.94 -10.41 11.36
C VAL A 190 0.93 -11.40 10.77
N ALA A 191 1.35 -12.62 10.48
CA ALA A 191 0.42 -13.72 10.22
C ALA A 191 -0.23 -14.15 11.53
N LEU A 192 -1.56 -14.10 11.62
CA LEU A 192 -2.26 -14.26 12.90
C LEU A 192 -2.16 -15.65 13.51
N ASN A 193 -1.92 -16.70 12.71
CA ASN A 193 -1.63 -18.04 13.21
C ASN A 193 -0.16 -18.26 13.59
N ALA A 194 0.76 -17.45 13.05
CA ALA A 194 2.20 -17.57 13.27
C ALA A 194 2.84 -16.18 13.45
N PRO A 195 2.50 -15.44 14.53
CA PRO A 195 2.77 -14.00 14.63
C PRO A 195 4.26 -13.64 14.78
N MET A 196 5.09 -14.62 15.12
CA MET A 196 6.54 -14.46 15.22
C MET A 196 7.27 -14.71 13.90
N LEU A 197 6.65 -15.39 12.92
CA LEU A 197 7.22 -15.54 11.59
C LEU A 197 7.24 -14.18 10.90
N ARG A 198 8.36 -13.86 10.25
CA ARG A 198 8.52 -12.62 9.50
C ARG A 198 8.79 -12.92 8.02
N PRO A 199 8.35 -12.06 7.09
CA PRO A 199 8.64 -12.24 5.66
C PRO A 199 10.14 -12.19 5.32
N GLU A 200 10.94 -11.54 6.16
CA GLU A 200 12.38 -11.37 5.93
C GLU A 200 13.14 -12.67 6.24
N HIS A 201 13.77 -13.25 5.22
CA HIS A 201 14.72 -14.36 5.40
C HIS A 201 15.99 -13.82 6.07
N HIS A 202 16.18 -14.14 7.36
CA HIS A 202 17.36 -13.76 8.11
C HIS A 202 18.48 -14.79 7.96
N GLU A 203 19.28 -14.67 6.90
CA GLU A 203 20.64 -15.25 6.88
C GLU A 203 21.71 -14.26 7.41
N SER A 204 21.32 -13.07 7.89
CA SER A 204 22.24 -12.05 8.40
C SER A 204 22.24 -11.92 9.92
N ASP A 205 23.41 -11.62 10.50
CA ASP A 205 23.63 -11.29 11.92
C ASP A 205 22.99 -9.94 12.35
N LEU A 206 22.30 -9.25 11.43
CA LEU A 206 21.70 -7.94 11.68
C LEU A 206 20.30 -8.08 12.29
N PRO A 207 19.93 -7.18 13.22
CA PRO A 207 18.57 -7.14 13.74
C PRO A 207 17.59 -6.88 12.60
N ALA A 208 16.40 -7.47 12.70
CA ALA A 208 15.34 -7.23 11.74
C ALA A 208 15.05 -5.72 11.54
N PRO A 209 14.44 -5.32 10.42
CA PRO A 209 13.90 -3.96 10.30
C PRO A 209 12.83 -3.68 11.37
N ALA A 210 12.71 -2.43 11.81
CA ALA A 210 11.66 -1.98 12.73
C ALA A 210 11.35 -0.52 12.53
N GLN A 211 10.10 -0.17 12.84
CA GLN A 211 9.60 1.19 12.78
C GLN A 211 10.48 2.16 13.60
N GLN A 212 10.79 3.31 13.03
CA GLN A 212 11.59 4.38 13.65
C GLN A 212 10.76 5.63 13.93
N TRP A 213 9.72 5.88 13.14
CA TRP A 213 8.89 7.08 13.18
C TRP A 213 7.43 6.73 13.45
N ALA A 214 6.79 7.49 14.32
CA ALA A 214 5.36 7.38 14.60
C ALA A 214 4.67 8.61 14.06
N ASP A 215 3.52 8.44 13.43
CA ASP A 215 2.64 9.57 13.18
C ASP A 215 1.87 9.87 14.47
N ALA A 216 1.94 11.11 14.93
CA ALA A 216 1.23 11.60 16.10
C ALA A 216 0.60 12.97 15.81
N LEU A 217 -0.54 13.25 16.44
CA LEU A 217 -1.20 14.54 16.31
C LEU A 217 -0.57 15.53 17.27
N ASN A 218 0.02 16.59 16.75
CA ASN A 218 0.49 17.71 17.55
C ASN A 218 -0.71 18.55 17.99
N LEU A 219 -0.96 18.60 19.30
CA LEU A 219 -2.10 19.34 19.86
C LEU A 219 -1.92 20.86 19.75
N GLU A 220 -0.69 21.35 19.71
CA GLU A 220 -0.38 22.78 19.62
C GLU A 220 -0.41 23.28 18.17
N GLN A 221 0.18 22.52 17.25
CA GLN A 221 0.27 22.87 15.82
C GLN A 221 -0.98 22.46 15.03
N GLY A 222 -1.82 21.59 15.58
CA GLY A 222 -3.07 21.18 14.95
C GLY A 222 -2.93 20.13 13.83
N ASN A 223 -1.74 19.59 13.60
CA ASN A 223 -1.43 18.71 12.47
C ASN A 223 -0.83 17.36 12.90
N VAL A 224 -0.99 16.35 12.05
CA VAL A 224 -0.27 15.08 12.19
C VAL A 224 1.16 15.28 11.70
N ALA A 225 2.13 14.86 12.50
CA ALA A 225 3.54 14.93 12.14
C ALA A 225 4.25 13.60 12.46
N PRO A 226 5.29 13.25 11.68
CA PRO A 226 6.16 12.14 12.02
C PRO A 226 7.08 12.53 13.19
N VAL A 227 7.15 11.69 14.22
CA VAL A 227 7.98 11.87 15.42
C VAL A 227 8.78 10.60 15.66
N ALA A 228 10.08 10.73 15.93
CA ALA A 228 10.92 9.56 16.16
C ALA A 228 10.47 8.82 17.44
N PHE A 229 10.46 7.49 17.40
CA PHE A 229 10.08 6.66 18.55
C PHE A 229 10.92 6.99 19.79
N ARG A 230 12.20 7.29 19.62
CA ARG A 230 13.10 7.70 20.71
C ARG A 230 12.63 8.94 21.48
N ASP A 231 11.89 9.82 20.83
CA ASP A 231 11.40 11.07 21.42
C ASP A 231 10.04 10.86 22.12
N LEU A 232 9.26 9.87 21.68
CA LEU A 232 7.97 9.49 22.28
C LEU A 232 8.11 8.47 23.42
N ALA A 233 9.05 7.55 23.32
CA ALA A 233 9.26 6.47 24.29
C ALA A 233 9.42 6.95 25.75
N PRO A 234 10.13 8.07 26.04
CA PRO A 234 10.22 8.61 27.41
C PRO A 234 8.87 9.00 28.03
N MET A 235 7.85 9.25 27.20
CA MET A 235 6.49 9.64 27.64
C MET A 235 5.58 8.43 27.90
N LEU A 236 6.07 7.20 27.69
CA LEU A 236 5.33 5.96 27.88
C LEU A 236 5.73 5.26 29.18
N SER A 237 4.78 4.56 29.81
CA SER A 237 5.07 3.73 30.99
C SER A 237 5.95 2.53 30.63
N ASP A 238 6.70 2.02 31.62
CA ASP A 238 7.60 0.88 31.43
C ASP A 238 6.85 -0.38 30.97
N THR A 239 5.62 -0.58 31.44
CA THR A 239 4.73 -1.67 30.98
C THR A 239 4.45 -1.57 29.48
N VAL A 240 4.09 -0.38 28.99
CA VAL A 240 3.81 -0.17 27.57
C VAL A 240 5.06 -0.38 26.73
N LYS A 241 6.20 0.23 27.11
CA LYS A 241 7.47 0.05 26.40
C LYS A 241 7.85 -1.42 26.28
N ALA A 242 7.68 -2.19 27.35
CA ALA A 242 7.98 -3.60 27.38
C ALA A 242 7.07 -4.46 26.46
N LEU A 243 5.86 -4.00 26.14
CA LEU A 243 4.96 -4.68 25.22
C LEU A 243 5.31 -4.41 23.75
N ILE A 244 5.65 -3.16 23.43
CA ILE A 244 5.84 -2.70 22.04
C ILE A 244 7.30 -2.73 21.57
N ALA A 245 8.26 -2.72 22.49
CA ALA A 245 9.68 -2.60 22.18
C ALA A 245 10.56 -3.61 22.92
N SER A 246 11.72 -3.89 22.34
CA SER A 246 12.80 -4.69 22.93
C SER A 246 14.14 -3.98 22.75
N ASP A 247 15.18 -4.42 23.45
CA ASP A 247 16.53 -3.90 23.22
C ASP A 247 17.03 -4.27 21.82
N ASP A 248 17.60 -3.29 21.14
CA ASP A 248 18.35 -3.44 19.91
C ASP A 248 19.76 -3.97 20.25
N PRO A 249 20.12 -5.19 19.83
CA PRO A 249 21.39 -5.81 20.21
C PRO A 249 22.61 -5.05 19.65
N VAL A 250 22.46 -4.39 18.49
CA VAL A 250 23.53 -3.61 17.85
C VAL A 250 23.75 -2.33 18.62
N MET A 251 22.68 -1.59 18.91
CA MET A 251 22.79 -0.33 19.69
C MET A 251 23.23 -0.60 21.13
N ALA A 252 22.74 -1.66 21.76
CA ALA A 252 23.18 -2.07 23.09
C ALA A 252 24.66 -2.46 23.13
N LYS A 253 25.16 -3.17 22.10
CA LYS A 253 26.58 -3.49 21.97
C LYS A 253 27.42 -2.24 21.74
N ALA A 254 26.99 -1.33 20.86
CA ALA A 254 27.68 -0.08 20.58
C ALA A 254 27.76 0.81 21.84
N ALA A 255 26.64 0.97 22.56
CA ALA A 255 26.59 1.73 23.81
C ALA A 255 27.58 1.20 24.86
N ARG A 256 27.65 -0.14 25.01
CA ARG A 256 28.64 -0.79 25.89
C ARG A 256 30.08 -0.54 25.43
N SER A 257 30.36 -0.66 24.14
CA SER A 257 31.71 -0.45 23.58
C SER A 257 32.21 1.00 23.73
N TYR A 258 31.32 1.99 23.63
CA TYR A 258 31.66 3.40 23.77
C TYR A 258 31.46 3.96 25.19
N GLY A 259 31.07 3.14 26.16
CA GLY A 259 30.84 3.57 27.55
C GLY A 259 29.69 4.58 27.70
N LEU A 260 28.73 4.59 26.77
CA LEU A 260 27.59 5.51 26.78
C LEU A 260 26.55 5.04 27.81
N LYS A 261 26.44 5.75 28.93
CA LYS A 261 25.54 5.39 30.05
C LYS A 261 24.05 5.70 29.79
N GLN A 262 23.73 6.50 28.77
CA GLN A 262 22.36 6.96 28.46
C GLN A 262 22.03 6.79 26.97
N ALA A 263 22.54 5.76 26.31
CA ALA A 263 22.17 5.48 24.93
C ALA A 263 20.72 4.98 24.86
N PHE A 264 19.94 5.47 23.90
CA PHE A 264 18.63 4.92 23.58
C PHE A 264 18.82 3.60 22.82
N THR A 265 18.42 2.47 23.42
CA THR A 265 18.64 1.13 22.84
C THR A 265 17.35 0.42 22.46
N LEU A 266 16.18 1.05 22.63
CA LEU A 266 14.91 0.39 22.35
C LEU A 266 14.58 0.39 20.86
N ARG A 267 13.97 -0.70 20.39
CA ARG A 267 13.49 -0.90 19.03
C ARG A 267 12.07 -1.44 19.05
N LEU A 268 11.20 -0.94 18.17
CA LEU A 268 9.80 -1.38 18.04
C LEU A 268 9.72 -2.79 17.43
N SER A 269 9.73 -3.81 18.29
CA SER A 269 9.70 -5.22 17.88
C SER A 269 8.31 -5.86 18.01
N PHE A 270 7.52 -5.41 18.98
CA PHE A 270 6.25 -6.03 19.39
C PHE A 270 6.36 -7.50 19.82
N ASP A 271 7.56 -8.03 20.09
CA ASP A 271 7.77 -9.46 20.32
C ASP A 271 7.05 -9.95 21.59
N ARG A 272 7.02 -9.13 22.65
CA ARG A 272 6.26 -9.45 23.87
C ARG A 272 4.77 -9.41 23.65
N LEU A 273 4.26 -8.40 22.95
CA LEU A 273 2.85 -8.32 22.58
C LEU A 273 2.42 -9.55 21.77
N LEU A 274 3.19 -9.92 20.75
CA LEU A 274 2.84 -10.98 19.79
C LEU A 274 3.09 -12.39 20.34
N GLY A 275 4.16 -12.60 21.10
CA GLY A 275 4.56 -13.92 21.57
C GLY A 275 4.10 -14.25 23.00
N HIS A 276 3.74 -13.25 23.82
CA HIS A 276 3.53 -13.45 25.27
C HIS A 276 2.17 -12.90 25.75
N THR A 277 1.28 -12.52 24.84
CA THR A 277 -0.08 -12.08 25.19
C THR A 277 -1.13 -12.72 24.27
N GLU A 278 -2.40 -12.62 24.65
CA GLU A 278 -3.55 -13.06 23.85
C GLU A 278 -3.86 -12.14 22.66
N PHE A 279 -2.99 -11.18 22.33
CA PHE A 279 -3.26 -10.16 21.31
C PHE A 279 -3.62 -10.76 19.94
N ALA A 280 -2.74 -11.58 19.37
CA ALA A 280 -2.98 -12.17 18.05
C ALA A 280 -4.25 -13.04 18.03
N ALA A 281 -4.46 -13.85 19.08
CA ALA A 281 -5.65 -14.67 19.20
C ALA A 281 -6.94 -13.85 19.29
N ARG A 282 -6.95 -12.75 20.06
CA ARG A 282 -8.12 -11.87 20.17
C ARG A 282 -8.44 -11.15 18.86
N ILE A 283 -7.42 -10.67 18.14
CA ILE A 283 -7.64 -10.04 16.83
C ILE A 283 -8.16 -11.05 15.81
N ARG A 284 -7.61 -12.27 15.78
CA ARG A 284 -8.13 -13.35 14.92
C ARG A 284 -9.61 -13.63 15.19
N ASN A 285 -10.00 -13.75 16.46
CA ASN A 285 -11.40 -14.00 16.83
C ASN A 285 -12.32 -12.83 16.44
N MET A 286 -11.84 -11.59 16.59
CA MET A 286 -12.57 -10.39 16.16
C MET A 286 -12.78 -10.38 14.65
N LEU A 287 -11.74 -10.66 13.86
CA LEU A 287 -11.83 -10.71 12.40
C LEU A 287 -12.76 -11.84 11.92
N ALA A 288 -12.66 -13.02 12.52
CA ALA A 288 -13.54 -14.15 12.19
C ALA A 288 -15.02 -13.84 12.49
N SER A 289 -15.29 -13.17 13.62
CA SER A 289 -16.66 -12.76 13.98
C SER A 289 -17.23 -11.74 12.99
N LEU A 290 -16.39 -10.81 12.51
CA LEU A 290 -16.78 -9.82 11.52
C LEU A 290 -17.00 -10.47 10.14
N GLU A 291 -16.10 -11.35 9.71
CA GLU A 291 -16.24 -12.12 8.46
C GLU A 291 -17.52 -12.95 8.44
N GLU A 292 -17.85 -13.63 9.54
CA GLU A 292 -19.09 -14.42 9.66
C GLU A 292 -20.33 -13.56 9.44
N VAL A 293 -20.37 -12.36 10.02
CA VAL A 293 -21.49 -11.43 9.88
C VAL A 293 -21.57 -10.83 8.47
N TYR A 294 -20.43 -10.52 7.85
CA TYR A 294 -20.39 -9.98 6.49
C TYR A 294 -20.63 -11.04 5.41
N GLY A 295 -20.40 -12.32 5.71
CA GLY A 295 -20.49 -13.42 4.74
C GLY A 295 -19.38 -13.41 3.68
N ALA A 296 -18.32 -12.63 3.90
CA ALA A 296 -17.15 -12.49 3.04
C ALA A 296 -15.95 -12.04 3.88
N PRO A 297 -14.70 -12.30 3.42
CA PRO A 297 -13.51 -11.77 4.08
C PRO A 297 -13.63 -10.26 4.31
N VAL A 298 -13.05 -9.78 5.40
CA VAL A 298 -13.11 -8.36 5.80
C VAL A 298 -11.70 -7.79 5.95
N ASP A 299 -11.59 -6.49 5.73
CA ASP A 299 -10.50 -5.71 6.26
C ASP A 299 -11.01 -4.71 7.30
N VAL A 300 -10.17 -4.45 8.30
CA VAL A 300 -10.56 -3.74 9.52
C VAL A 300 -9.44 -2.81 9.96
N GLU A 301 -9.75 -1.53 10.09
CA GLU A 301 -8.89 -0.55 10.75
C GLU A 301 -9.23 -0.50 12.24
N PHE A 302 -8.21 -0.61 13.09
CA PHE A 302 -8.40 -0.49 14.54
C PHE A 302 -7.20 0.15 15.23
N ALA A 303 -7.45 0.69 16.42
CA ALA A 303 -6.42 1.22 17.31
C ALA A 303 -6.45 0.48 18.64
N VAL A 304 -5.31 0.42 19.32
CA VAL A 304 -5.15 -0.31 20.58
C VAL A 304 -4.49 0.60 21.59
N ASN A 305 -5.12 0.69 22.76
CA ASN A 305 -4.61 1.43 23.91
C ASN A 305 -4.38 0.48 25.08
N PHE A 306 -3.15 0.47 25.58
CA PHE A 306 -2.79 -0.25 26.79
C PHE A 306 -3.12 0.56 28.05
N THR A 307 -3.45 -0.15 29.11
CA THR A 307 -3.49 0.34 30.49
C THR A 307 -2.19 -0.03 31.21
N ASP A 308 -1.89 0.63 32.33
CA ASP A 308 -0.62 0.44 33.04
C ASP A 308 -0.42 -0.96 33.64
N ASP A 309 -1.51 -1.72 33.80
CA ASP A 309 -1.53 -3.13 34.20
C ASP A 309 -1.26 -4.11 33.03
N GLY A 310 -1.06 -3.58 31.81
CA GLY A 310 -0.78 -4.36 30.61
C GLY A 310 -2.03 -4.90 29.89
N ALA A 311 -3.23 -4.62 30.39
CA ALA A 311 -4.44 -4.89 29.63
C ALA A 311 -4.56 -3.94 28.42
N PHE A 312 -5.35 -4.33 27.43
CA PHE A 312 -5.53 -3.53 26.21
C PHE A 312 -6.98 -3.41 25.80
N ARG A 313 -7.31 -2.27 25.21
CA ARG A 313 -8.61 -1.97 24.60
C ARG A 313 -8.44 -1.80 23.11
N ILE A 314 -9.26 -2.52 22.34
CA ILE A 314 -9.32 -2.40 20.88
C ILE A 314 -10.47 -1.44 20.54
N HIS A 315 -10.17 -0.38 19.80
CA HIS A 315 -11.14 0.52 19.21
C HIS A 315 -11.24 0.22 17.72
N LEU A 316 -12.35 -0.40 17.31
CA LEU A 316 -12.69 -0.61 15.90
C LEU A 316 -13.01 0.75 15.26
N LEU A 317 -12.33 1.09 14.17
CA LEU A 317 -12.46 2.38 13.49
C LEU A 317 -13.21 2.25 12.16
N GLN A 318 -12.91 1.20 11.41
CA GLN A 318 -13.53 0.90 10.12
C GLN A 318 -13.54 -0.62 9.88
N CYS A 319 -14.58 -1.12 9.20
CA CYS A 319 -14.66 -2.50 8.74
C CYS A 319 -15.34 -2.50 7.37
N ARG A 320 -14.73 -3.15 6.37
CA ARG A 320 -15.29 -3.26 5.02
C ARG A 320 -15.05 -4.67 4.45
N PRO A 321 -15.91 -5.14 3.53
CA PRO A 321 -15.69 -6.40 2.86
C PRO A 321 -14.44 -6.31 1.97
N MET A 322 -13.57 -7.30 2.11
CA MET A 322 -12.39 -7.49 1.29
C MET A 322 -12.75 -8.36 0.08
N GLN A 323 -12.55 -7.83 -1.12
CA GLN A 323 -12.75 -8.57 -2.36
C GLN A 323 -11.56 -9.52 -2.60
N VAL A 324 -11.71 -10.79 -2.24
CA VAL A 324 -10.73 -11.83 -2.53
C VAL A 324 -11.21 -12.64 -3.73
N LYS A 325 -10.60 -12.45 -4.91
CA LYS A 325 -10.89 -13.29 -6.07
C LYS A 325 -10.19 -14.65 -5.92
N GLY A 326 -10.98 -15.72 -5.85
CA GLY A 326 -10.48 -17.09 -5.94
C GLY A 326 -9.61 -17.51 -4.75
N VAL A 327 -10.27 -17.74 -3.60
CA VAL A 327 -9.67 -18.35 -2.39
C VAL A 327 -9.03 -19.71 -2.69
N ASP A 328 -9.49 -20.38 -3.74
CA ASP A 328 -8.94 -21.66 -4.21
C ASP A 328 -7.81 -21.45 -5.23
N HIS A 329 -6.63 -21.94 -4.84
CA HIS A 329 -5.49 -22.08 -5.73
C HIS A 329 -5.80 -23.23 -6.72
N PRO A 330 -5.71 -22.98 -8.04
CA PRO A 330 -5.90 -24.05 -9.02
C PRO A 330 -4.83 -25.14 -8.83
N GLU A 331 -5.15 -26.37 -9.21
CA GLU A 331 -4.11 -27.37 -9.43
C GLU A 331 -3.22 -26.88 -10.56
N LEU A 332 -1.94 -26.68 -10.23
CA LEU A 332 -0.95 -26.27 -11.20
C LEU A 332 -0.44 -27.51 -11.94
N PRO A 333 -0.17 -27.42 -13.25
CA PRO A 333 0.40 -28.54 -13.99
C PRO A 333 1.78 -28.90 -13.43
N SER A 334 2.19 -30.17 -13.55
CA SER A 334 3.56 -30.55 -13.24
C SER A 334 4.50 -29.82 -14.20
N CYS A 335 5.39 -29.00 -13.65
CA CYS A 335 6.28 -28.15 -14.43
C CYS A 335 7.72 -28.66 -14.31
N ALA A 336 8.23 -29.30 -15.37
CA ALA A 336 9.64 -29.66 -15.50
C ALA A 336 10.28 -28.73 -16.53
N VAL A 337 10.86 -27.63 -16.05
CA VAL A 337 11.43 -26.58 -16.92
C VAL A 337 12.92 -26.84 -17.13
N ASN A 338 13.36 -26.91 -18.40
CA ASN A 338 14.78 -26.90 -18.72
C ASN A 338 15.39 -25.54 -18.37
N ARG A 339 16.56 -25.54 -17.73
CA ARG A 339 17.31 -24.33 -17.35
C ARG A 339 17.60 -23.42 -18.54
N GLU A 340 17.81 -23.96 -19.73
CA GLU A 340 18.07 -23.18 -20.96
C GLU A 340 16.86 -22.37 -21.44
N SER A 341 15.65 -22.82 -21.10
CA SER A 341 14.40 -22.13 -21.43
C SER A 341 14.00 -21.08 -20.39
N MET A 342 14.68 -21.06 -19.24
CA MET A 342 14.34 -20.21 -18.10
C MET A 342 14.70 -18.75 -18.37
N VAL A 343 13.74 -17.86 -18.20
CA VAL A 343 13.94 -16.40 -18.26
C VAL A 343 14.00 -15.82 -16.85
N LEU A 344 13.11 -16.27 -15.97
CA LEU A 344 13.11 -15.89 -14.56
C LEU A 344 12.83 -17.10 -13.68
N GLN A 345 13.64 -17.28 -12.64
CA GLN A 345 13.36 -18.20 -11.54
C GLN A 345 13.55 -17.42 -10.24
N ALA A 346 12.58 -17.52 -9.34
CA ALA A 346 12.68 -16.94 -8.01
C ALA A 346 12.05 -17.88 -6.99
N ASN A 347 12.76 -18.05 -5.87
CA ASN A 347 12.17 -18.52 -4.62
C ASN A 347 12.18 -17.32 -3.67
N GLY A 348 11.07 -17.07 -2.98
CA GLY A 348 10.95 -15.85 -2.17
C GLY A 348 9.54 -15.30 -2.26
N PRO A 349 9.25 -14.10 -1.75
CA PRO A 349 7.88 -13.65 -1.56
C PRO A 349 7.12 -13.62 -2.90
N VAL A 350 6.33 -14.67 -3.16
CA VAL A 350 5.37 -14.77 -4.27
C VAL A 350 4.00 -14.58 -3.67
N ILE A 351 3.32 -13.55 -4.12
CA ILE A 351 2.14 -13.02 -3.48
C ILE A 351 0.97 -13.07 -4.46
N GLY A 352 -0.18 -13.47 -3.94
CA GLY A 352 -1.42 -13.55 -4.69
C GLY A 352 -1.78 -14.99 -5.05
N ARG A 353 -2.68 -15.13 -6.03
CA ARG A 353 -3.21 -16.43 -6.42
C ARG A 353 -2.24 -17.18 -7.33
N SER A 354 -1.99 -18.44 -6.99
CA SER A 354 -1.22 -19.36 -7.85
C SER A 354 -1.83 -19.43 -9.24
N ARG A 355 -1.01 -19.39 -10.28
CA ARG A 355 -1.49 -19.37 -11.66
C ARG A 355 -0.45 -19.91 -12.64
N PHE A 356 -0.97 -20.48 -13.72
CA PHE A 356 -0.20 -20.80 -14.92
C PHE A 356 -0.79 -20.00 -16.09
N ILE A 357 -0.08 -18.96 -16.54
CA ILE A 357 -0.58 -18.04 -17.57
C ILE A 357 0.45 -17.81 -18.66
N ARG A 358 -0.01 -17.63 -19.90
CA ARG A 358 0.84 -17.17 -21.01
C ARG A 358 1.02 -15.66 -20.91
N ILE A 359 2.25 -15.16 -21.00
CA ILE A 359 2.57 -13.74 -21.00
C ILE A 359 2.68 -13.25 -22.44
N HIS A 360 1.84 -12.28 -22.82
CA HIS A 360 1.83 -11.71 -24.17
C HIS A 360 2.71 -10.47 -24.29
N TYR A 361 2.81 -9.71 -23.20
CA TYR A 361 3.61 -8.50 -23.15
C TYR A 361 4.48 -8.53 -21.90
N LEU A 362 5.74 -8.19 -22.07
CA LEU A 362 6.68 -8.05 -20.97
C LEU A 362 7.33 -6.67 -21.06
N LEU A 363 7.21 -5.88 -20.00
CA LEU A 363 7.91 -4.62 -19.85
C LEU A 363 9.02 -4.83 -18.82
N TYR A 364 10.26 -4.71 -19.27
CA TYR A 364 11.44 -4.79 -18.42
C TYR A 364 12.13 -3.43 -18.32
N VAL A 365 12.42 -2.99 -17.10
CA VAL A 365 13.25 -1.81 -16.82
C VAL A 365 14.63 -2.30 -16.41
N ALA A 366 15.67 -1.93 -17.17
CA ALA A 366 17.04 -2.35 -16.91
C ALA A 366 17.60 -1.63 -15.66
N PRO A 367 17.97 -2.36 -14.59
CA PRO A 367 18.39 -1.78 -13.30
C PRO A 367 19.52 -0.75 -13.40
N GLU A 368 20.61 -1.11 -14.08
CA GLU A 368 21.82 -0.29 -14.17
C GLU A 368 21.57 0.99 -14.97
N ARG A 369 20.79 0.88 -16.06
CA ARG A 369 20.45 2.03 -16.91
C ARG A 369 19.46 2.96 -16.23
N TYR A 370 18.47 2.41 -15.52
CA TYR A 370 17.53 3.20 -14.73
C TYR A 370 18.22 3.97 -13.61
N SER A 371 19.14 3.33 -12.89
CA SER A 371 19.87 3.95 -11.78
C SER A 371 20.85 5.05 -12.23
N ALA A 372 21.31 4.98 -13.48
CA ALA A 372 22.17 6.01 -14.09
C ALA A 372 21.40 7.23 -14.60
N LEU A 373 20.07 7.17 -14.70
CA LEU A 373 19.26 8.30 -15.14
C LEU A 373 19.20 9.40 -14.06
N PRO A 374 19.14 10.68 -14.46
CA PRO A 374 18.77 11.75 -13.54
C PRO A 374 17.38 11.51 -12.94
N GLU A 375 17.14 11.95 -11.71
CA GLU A 375 15.88 11.74 -10.98
C GLU A 375 14.64 12.17 -11.80
N ARG A 376 14.72 13.32 -12.48
CA ARG A 376 13.66 13.80 -13.38
C ARG A 376 13.30 12.78 -14.48
N GLU A 377 14.28 12.08 -15.01
CA GLU A 377 14.08 11.06 -16.05
C GLU A 377 13.57 9.74 -15.47
N GLN A 378 13.92 9.41 -14.23
CA GLN A 378 13.36 8.27 -13.51
C GLN A 378 11.85 8.43 -13.27
N TYR A 379 11.38 9.65 -12.94
CA TYR A 379 9.94 9.94 -12.93
C TYR A 379 9.31 9.85 -14.32
N ALA A 380 10.03 10.28 -15.37
CA ALA A 380 9.53 10.17 -16.74
C ALA A 380 9.37 8.70 -17.18
N VAL A 381 10.25 7.80 -16.74
CA VAL A 381 10.12 6.34 -16.94
C VAL A 381 8.85 5.80 -16.30
N ALA A 382 8.48 6.23 -15.09
CA ALA A 382 7.21 5.80 -14.48
C ALA A 382 5.99 6.21 -15.33
N ARG A 383 5.95 7.46 -15.80
CA ARG A 383 4.89 7.96 -16.69
C ARG A 383 4.87 7.23 -18.03
N LEU A 384 6.04 6.85 -18.54
CA LEU A 384 6.20 6.04 -19.75
C LEU A 384 5.56 4.65 -19.59
N ILE A 385 5.81 3.97 -18.47
CA ILE A 385 5.19 2.67 -18.15
C ILE A 385 3.67 2.81 -18.16
N GLY A 386 3.14 3.87 -17.55
CA GLY A 386 1.71 4.17 -17.57
C GLY A 386 1.14 4.34 -18.97
N GLU A 387 1.87 4.98 -19.87
CA GLU A 387 1.45 5.14 -21.27
C GLU A 387 1.50 3.81 -22.04
N CYS A 388 2.53 2.99 -21.84
CA CYS A 388 2.59 1.63 -22.39
C CYS A 388 1.38 0.80 -21.91
N ASN A 389 1.11 0.82 -20.60
CA ASN A 389 -0.04 0.12 -19.99
C ASN A 389 -1.38 0.57 -20.58
N ARG A 390 -1.55 1.87 -20.89
CA ARG A 390 -2.76 2.39 -21.56
C ARG A 390 -2.89 1.91 -23.00
N ARG A 391 -1.81 1.87 -23.79
CA ARG A 391 -1.87 1.51 -25.22
C ARG A 391 -2.11 0.03 -25.48
N ILE A 392 -1.71 -0.85 -24.56
CA ILE A 392 -2.01 -2.29 -24.62
C ILE A 392 -3.53 -2.55 -24.57
N ALA A 393 -4.33 -1.59 -24.06
CA ALA A 393 -5.78 -1.70 -24.00
C ALA A 393 -6.52 -1.55 -25.35
N ALA A 394 -5.81 -1.33 -26.46
CA ALA A 394 -6.43 -1.45 -27.78
C ALA A 394 -6.97 -2.89 -27.94
N PRO A 395 -8.21 -3.13 -28.43
CA PRO A 395 -8.80 -4.46 -28.54
C PRO A 395 -7.91 -5.50 -29.26
N ALA A 396 -7.03 -5.02 -30.14
CA ALA A 396 -6.03 -5.82 -30.86
C ALA A 396 -4.85 -6.34 -30.00
N MET A 397 -4.67 -5.85 -28.77
CA MET A 397 -3.51 -6.13 -27.90
C MET A 397 -3.89 -6.67 -26.51
N THR A 398 -5.10 -7.23 -26.35
CA THR A 398 -5.53 -7.77 -25.06
C THR A 398 -4.76 -9.05 -24.71
N GLY A 399 -3.90 -8.99 -23.69
CA GLY A 399 -3.06 -10.11 -23.28
C GLY A 399 -2.30 -9.86 -21.98
N ASN A 400 -2.05 -10.93 -21.20
CA ASN A 400 -1.41 -10.87 -19.88
C ASN A 400 -0.07 -10.12 -19.94
N LEU A 401 -0.05 -8.93 -19.34
CA LEU A 401 1.12 -8.07 -19.19
C LEU A 401 1.90 -8.48 -17.95
N MET A 402 3.22 -8.63 -18.07
CA MET A 402 4.15 -8.76 -16.96
C MET A 402 5.06 -7.53 -16.89
N LEU A 403 5.25 -6.97 -15.71
CA LEU A 403 6.19 -5.88 -15.46
C LEU A 403 7.37 -6.38 -14.62
N ILE A 404 8.60 -6.03 -15.00
CA ILE A 404 9.82 -6.36 -14.26
C ILE A 404 10.63 -5.07 -14.14
N ALA A 405 10.94 -4.63 -12.92
CA ALA A 405 11.68 -3.38 -12.72
C ALA A 405 12.57 -3.41 -11.47
N PRO A 406 13.58 -2.52 -11.40
CA PRO A 406 14.45 -2.43 -10.24
C PRO A 406 13.73 -1.83 -9.03
N GLY A 407 13.97 -2.46 -7.88
CA GLY A 407 13.42 -2.08 -6.57
C GLY A 407 11.91 -2.04 -6.52
N ARG A 408 11.42 -1.14 -5.66
CA ARG A 408 10.02 -1.02 -5.28
C ARG A 408 9.14 -0.43 -6.38
N TRP A 409 8.06 -1.12 -6.76
CA TRP A 409 6.97 -0.54 -7.52
C TRP A 409 6.20 0.49 -6.69
N GLY A 410 6.10 1.71 -7.21
CA GLY A 410 5.27 2.79 -6.68
C GLY A 410 5.87 3.60 -5.53
N SER A 411 7.19 3.56 -5.37
CA SER A 411 7.91 4.38 -4.39
C SER A 411 7.78 5.87 -4.74
N ALA A 412 7.56 6.75 -3.77
CA ALA A 412 7.65 8.18 -4.00
C ALA A 412 9.08 8.61 -4.35
N MET A 413 10.08 7.88 -3.84
CA MET A 413 11.52 8.14 -4.05
C MET A 413 12.09 7.20 -5.13
N PRO A 414 12.56 7.72 -6.28
CA PRO A 414 13.16 6.92 -7.34
C PRO A 414 14.39 6.10 -6.93
N ALA A 415 15.09 6.54 -5.87
CA ALA A 415 16.25 5.83 -5.32
C ALA A 415 15.89 4.44 -4.75
N LEU A 416 14.62 4.20 -4.41
CA LEU A 416 14.14 2.94 -3.85
C LEU A 416 13.43 2.05 -4.88
N GLY A 417 13.15 2.57 -6.09
CA GLY A 417 12.41 1.86 -7.12
C GLY A 417 11.69 2.79 -8.10
N VAL A 418 10.74 2.25 -8.86
CA VAL A 418 10.06 3.01 -9.91
C VAL A 418 8.81 3.73 -9.39
N PRO A 419 8.71 5.07 -9.51
CA PRO A 419 7.65 5.87 -8.90
C PRO A 419 6.34 5.88 -9.68
N VAL A 420 5.79 4.68 -9.93
CA VAL A 420 4.50 4.50 -10.60
C VAL A 420 3.32 4.75 -9.66
N SER A 421 2.24 5.35 -10.15
CA SER A 421 0.94 5.24 -9.48
C SER A 421 0.31 3.90 -9.82
N PHE A 422 -0.62 3.41 -9.00
CA PHE A 422 -1.29 2.15 -9.29
C PHE A 422 -2.08 2.20 -10.62
N SER A 423 -2.64 3.36 -10.97
CA SER A 423 -3.29 3.60 -12.27
C SER A 423 -2.37 3.36 -13.49
N GLU A 424 -1.06 3.37 -13.30
CA GLU A 424 -0.07 3.12 -14.36
C GLU A 424 0.26 1.66 -14.55
N ILE A 425 -0.02 0.79 -13.57
CA ILE A 425 0.28 -0.64 -13.63
C ILE A 425 -0.96 -1.54 -13.51
N ASN A 426 -2.15 -0.94 -13.38
CA ASN A 426 -3.43 -1.62 -13.12
C ASN A 426 -3.91 -2.66 -14.16
N ARG A 427 -3.17 -2.95 -15.23
CA ARG A 427 -3.48 -4.05 -16.16
C ARG A 427 -2.44 -5.16 -16.18
N ALA A 428 -1.41 -5.05 -15.35
CA ALA A 428 -0.43 -6.11 -15.20
C ALA A 428 -1.09 -7.34 -14.57
N ALA A 429 -0.88 -8.51 -15.17
CA ALA A 429 -1.24 -9.80 -14.59
C ALA A 429 -0.21 -10.23 -13.53
N ALA A 430 1.03 -9.77 -13.68
CA ALA A 430 2.12 -10.00 -12.74
C ALA A 430 3.10 -8.82 -12.72
N ILE A 431 3.65 -8.53 -11.54
CA ILE A 431 4.75 -7.58 -11.35
C ILE A 431 5.90 -8.25 -10.60
N CYS A 432 7.12 -7.92 -11.00
CA CYS A 432 8.35 -8.44 -10.41
C CYS A 432 9.27 -7.29 -10.01
N GLU A 433 9.76 -7.33 -8.77
CA GLU A 433 10.77 -6.43 -8.23
C GLU A 433 12.15 -7.07 -8.29
N VAL A 434 13.10 -6.40 -8.95
CA VAL A 434 14.50 -6.81 -8.98
C VAL A 434 15.23 -6.08 -7.85
N LEU A 435 15.60 -6.80 -6.79
CA LEU A 435 16.24 -6.24 -5.59
C LEU A 435 17.74 -5.97 -5.86
N ALA A 436 18.04 -5.02 -6.76
CA ALA A 436 19.39 -4.82 -7.31
C ALA A 436 19.73 -3.36 -7.61
N LEU A 437 19.15 -2.38 -6.88
CA LEU A 437 19.34 -0.97 -7.24
C LEU A 437 20.77 -0.48 -6.97
N ARG A 438 21.41 -0.91 -5.87
CA ARG A 438 22.82 -0.67 -5.55
C ARG A 438 23.33 -1.68 -4.49
N ASP A 439 24.63 -1.97 -4.50
CA ASP A 439 25.30 -2.84 -3.51
C ASP A 439 25.17 -2.36 -2.05
N ASP A 440 24.73 -1.10 -1.83
CA ASP A 440 24.62 -0.45 -0.53
C ASP A 440 23.17 -0.20 -0.07
N LEU A 441 22.16 -0.56 -0.85
CA LEU A 441 20.74 -0.33 -0.53
C LEU A 441 19.93 -1.64 -0.59
N VAL A 442 19.72 -2.26 0.57
CA VAL A 442 18.76 -3.36 0.71
C VAL A 442 17.34 -2.79 0.57
N THR A 443 16.75 -2.90 -0.62
CA THR A 443 15.37 -2.43 -0.85
C THR A 443 14.37 -3.48 -0.41
N GLU A 444 13.54 -3.19 0.59
CA GLU A 444 12.46 -4.11 0.99
C GLU A 444 11.36 -4.15 -0.08
N VAL A 445 10.50 -5.17 -0.02
CA VAL A 445 9.38 -5.41 -0.95
C VAL A 445 8.25 -4.37 -0.83
N SER A 446 7.62 -3.97 -1.95
CA SER A 446 6.51 -3.00 -1.94
C SER A 446 5.23 -3.57 -1.35
N LEU A 447 5.05 -3.43 -0.03
CA LEU A 447 3.86 -3.87 0.68
C LEU A 447 3.32 -2.73 1.55
N GLY A 448 2.74 -1.68 0.95
CA GLY A 448 1.88 -0.71 1.66
C GLY A 448 0.42 -1.20 1.72
N THR A 449 -0.45 -0.74 2.64
CA THR A 449 -1.86 -1.21 2.68
C THR A 449 -2.64 -0.84 1.42
N HIS A 450 -2.51 0.38 0.90
CA HIS A 450 -3.18 0.75 -0.35
C HIS A 450 -2.67 -0.07 -1.53
N PHE A 451 -1.35 -0.17 -1.70
CA PHE A 451 -0.73 -0.99 -2.73
C PHE A 451 -1.13 -2.47 -2.59
N PHE A 452 -1.24 -2.96 -1.36
CA PHE A 452 -1.74 -4.30 -1.06
C PHE A 452 -3.17 -4.51 -1.52
N ASN A 453 -4.09 -3.65 -1.07
CA ASN A 453 -5.51 -3.75 -1.44
C ASN A 453 -5.68 -3.71 -2.95
N ASP A 454 -4.95 -2.81 -3.59
CA ASP A 454 -4.90 -2.64 -5.03
C ASP A 454 -4.40 -3.93 -5.74
N LEU A 455 -3.32 -4.56 -5.25
CA LEU A 455 -2.81 -5.85 -5.76
C LEU A 455 -3.86 -6.98 -5.64
N VAL A 456 -4.52 -7.07 -4.48
CA VAL A 456 -5.52 -8.12 -4.22
C VAL A 456 -6.77 -7.92 -5.07
N GLU A 457 -7.29 -6.69 -5.13
CA GLU A 457 -8.53 -6.37 -5.84
C GLU A 457 -8.39 -6.65 -7.34
N LEU A 458 -7.24 -6.28 -7.91
CA LEU A 458 -6.93 -6.52 -9.32
C LEU A 458 -6.45 -7.95 -9.62
N ASP A 459 -6.33 -8.81 -8.60
CA ASP A 459 -5.78 -10.16 -8.73
C ASP A 459 -4.40 -10.14 -9.44
N MET A 460 -3.57 -9.16 -9.09
CA MET A 460 -2.23 -8.96 -9.66
C MET A 460 -1.22 -9.80 -8.89
N LEU A 461 -0.51 -10.69 -9.59
CA LEU A 461 0.53 -11.50 -8.97
C LEU A 461 1.75 -10.63 -8.68
N TYR A 462 2.28 -10.69 -7.46
CA TYR A 462 3.50 -9.98 -7.08
C TYR A 462 4.62 -10.97 -6.79
N MET A 463 5.84 -10.64 -7.19
CA MET A 463 7.05 -11.40 -6.85
C MET A 463 8.25 -10.48 -6.71
N ALA A 464 9.26 -10.96 -6.00
CA ALA A 464 10.57 -10.32 -5.95
C ALA A 464 11.66 -11.31 -6.34
N ILE A 465 12.72 -10.82 -6.99
CA ILE A 465 13.92 -11.57 -7.30
C ILE A 465 15.13 -10.87 -6.67
N ALA A 466 15.83 -11.61 -5.81
CA ALA A 466 17.09 -11.21 -5.25
C ALA A 466 18.22 -11.81 -6.10
N PRO A 467 19.05 -11.01 -6.79
CA PRO A 467 20.17 -11.55 -7.57
C PRO A 467 21.21 -12.30 -6.74
N GLU A 468 21.26 -12.02 -5.43
CA GLU A 468 22.16 -12.68 -4.48
C GLU A 468 21.73 -14.13 -4.15
N ASP A 469 20.46 -14.48 -4.38
CA ASP A 469 20.00 -15.86 -4.23
C ASP A 469 20.62 -16.75 -5.32
N LYS A 470 21.37 -17.76 -4.89
CA LYS A 470 22.04 -18.73 -5.77
C LYS A 470 21.05 -19.54 -6.62
N GLN A 471 19.79 -19.62 -6.21
CA GLN A 471 18.72 -20.30 -6.94
C GLN A 471 17.93 -19.35 -7.86
N ALA A 472 18.11 -18.03 -7.72
CA ALA A 472 17.48 -17.07 -8.60
C ALA A 472 18.12 -17.09 -9.99
N VAL A 473 17.28 -16.97 -11.02
CA VAL A 473 17.71 -16.83 -12.41
C VAL A 473 17.03 -15.60 -12.98
N LEU A 474 17.79 -14.72 -13.62
CA LEU A 474 17.27 -13.65 -14.44
C LEU A 474 18.11 -13.60 -15.72
N ASP A 475 17.53 -14.03 -16.84
CA ASP A 475 18.18 -14.01 -18.16
C ASP A 475 18.21 -12.58 -18.70
N ARG A 476 19.11 -11.77 -18.14
CA ARG A 476 19.33 -10.36 -18.51
C ARG A 476 19.76 -10.24 -19.97
N ASP A 477 20.57 -11.18 -20.46
CA ASP A 477 21.01 -11.21 -21.85
C ASP A 477 19.81 -11.31 -22.80
N TRP A 478 18.86 -12.20 -22.52
CA TRP A 478 17.64 -12.28 -23.32
C TRP A 478 16.76 -11.03 -23.15
N LEU A 479 16.53 -10.56 -21.92
CA LEU A 479 15.67 -9.40 -21.66
C LEU A 479 16.18 -8.11 -22.35
N GLU A 480 17.49 -7.91 -22.36
CA GLU A 480 18.10 -6.72 -22.93
C GLU A 480 18.27 -6.80 -24.45
N ASN A 481 18.46 -8.00 -25.02
CA ASN A 481 18.65 -8.18 -26.47
C ASN A 481 17.36 -8.54 -27.22
N ALA A 482 16.27 -8.88 -26.52
CA ALA A 482 14.97 -9.16 -27.15
C ALA A 482 14.46 -7.94 -27.95
N PRO A 483 13.70 -8.16 -29.05
CA PRO A 483 13.19 -7.07 -29.87
C PRO A 483 12.35 -6.07 -29.07
N ASN A 484 12.79 -4.81 -29.01
CA ASN A 484 12.06 -3.75 -28.32
C ASN A 484 11.03 -3.09 -29.23
N ARG A 485 9.76 -3.14 -28.82
CA ARG A 485 8.65 -2.47 -29.51
C ARG A 485 8.41 -1.06 -28.99
N LEU A 486 9.14 -0.60 -27.97
CA LEU A 486 8.99 0.75 -27.41
C LEU A 486 9.10 1.85 -28.49
N PRO A 487 10.12 1.87 -29.38
CA PRO A 487 10.22 2.89 -30.44
C PRO A 487 9.02 2.94 -31.38
N SER A 488 8.44 1.77 -31.69
CA SER A 488 7.26 1.68 -32.56
C SER A 488 5.98 2.06 -31.83
N LEU A 489 5.89 1.79 -30.53
CA LEU A 489 4.72 2.11 -29.73
C LEU A 489 4.69 3.59 -29.33
N LEU A 490 5.85 4.16 -29.02
CA LEU A 490 6.07 5.50 -28.49
C LEU A 490 7.33 6.12 -29.12
N PRO A 491 7.24 6.69 -30.34
CA PRO A 491 8.38 7.32 -31.03
C PRO A 491 9.05 8.44 -30.22
N GLU A 492 8.28 9.15 -29.39
CA GLU A 492 8.75 10.19 -28.47
C GLU A 492 9.63 9.64 -27.33
N ALA A 493 9.56 8.34 -27.06
CA ALA A 493 10.26 7.67 -25.96
C ALA A 493 11.52 6.90 -26.41
N VAL A 494 11.96 7.06 -27.67
CA VAL A 494 13.13 6.37 -28.23
C VAL A 494 14.40 6.54 -27.38
N LYS A 495 14.56 7.69 -26.71
CA LYS A 495 15.70 7.92 -25.80
C LYS A 495 15.77 6.93 -24.63
N TYR A 496 14.66 6.27 -24.29
CA TYR A 496 14.58 5.27 -23.23
C TYR A 496 14.69 3.82 -23.76
N ASP A 497 14.96 3.59 -25.05
CA ASP A 497 14.99 2.25 -25.68
C ASP A 497 15.93 1.25 -24.98
N GLN A 498 17.03 1.74 -24.43
CA GLN A 498 17.96 0.90 -23.68
C GLN A 498 17.51 0.68 -22.22
N THR A 499 16.75 1.62 -21.65
CA THR A 499 16.28 1.56 -20.26
C THR A 499 15.00 0.75 -20.11
N VAL A 500 14.05 0.91 -21.02
CA VAL A 500 12.74 0.25 -20.98
C VAL A 500 12.58 -0.63 -22.21
N ARG A 501 12.49 -1.94 -21.98
CA ARG A 501 12.29 -2.96 -23.02
C ARG A 501 10.84 -3.39 -22.99
N PHE A 502 10.09 -3.02 -24.03
CA PHE A 502 8.72 -3.46 -24.24
C PHE A 502 8.70 -4.61 -25.26
N ILE A 503 8.57 -5.84 -24.77
CA ILE A 503 8.66 -7.07 -25.56
C ILE A 503 7.25 -7.59 -25.85
N SER A 504 6.93 -7.77 -27.12
CA SER A 504 5.64 -8.32 -27.58
C SER A 504 5.83 -9.75 -28.07
N LEU A 505 5.03 -10.67 -27.52
CA LEU A 505 5.02 -12.11 -27.78
C LEU A 505 3.63 -12.61 -28.25
N ALA A 506 2.74 -11.69 -28.62
CA ALA A 506 1.36 -11.98 -29.01
C ALA A 506 1.25 -12.65 -30.39
N GLU A 507 2.13 -12.31 -31.34
CA GLU A 507 1.99 -12.65 -32.77
C GLU A 507 3.18 -13.44 -33.36
N THR A 508 4.10 -13.92 -32.52
CA THR A 508 5.32 -14.58 -33.00
C THR A 508 5.14 -16.08 -33.21
N ASN A 509 5.60 -16.62 -34.35
CA ASN A 509 5.84 -18.06 -34.58
C ASN A 509 7.01 -18.63 -33.74
N GLY A 510 7.41 -17.93 -32.69
CA GLY A 510 8.54 -18.26 -31.81
C GLY A 510 8.06 -18.82 -30.47
N PRO A 511 9.00 -19.13 -29.55
CA PRO A 511 8.66 -19.64 -28.22
C PRO A 511 7.72 -18.70 -27.47
N ARG A 512 6.65 -19.27 -26.92
CA ARG A 512 5.70 -18.59 -26.03
C ARG A 512 6.30 -18.46 -24.64
N LEU A 513 5.98 -17.38 -23.94
CA LEU A 513 6.44 -17.16 -22.58
C LEU A 513 5.33 -17.55 -21.60
N HIS A 514 5.62 -18.47 -20.69
CA HIS A 514 4.69 -18.93 -19.68
C HIS A 514 5.20 -18.58 -18.29
N LEU A 515 4.29 -18.09 -17.47
CA LEU A 515 4.50 -17.84 -16.05
C LEU A 515 3.81 -18.94 -15.25
N TYR A 516 4.61 -19.70 -14.52
CA TYR A 516 4.19 -20.63 -13.49
C TYR A 516 4.46 -19.97 -12.13
N ALA A 517 3.44 -19.82 -11.31
CA ALA A 517 3.56 -19.27 -9.97
C ALA A 517 2.83 -20.16 -8.96
N ASP A 518 3.59 -20.83 -8.10
CA ASP A 518 3.11 -21.54 -6.93
C ASP A 518 3.37 -20.69 -5.68
N THR A 519 2.33 -19.97 -5.27
CA THR A 519 2.37 -19.09 -4.11
C THR A 519 2.30 -19.85 -2.78
N ARG A 520 1.98 -21.16 -2.79
CA ARG A 520 2.07 -21.98 -1.56
C ARG A 520 3.50 -22.45 -1.33
N LYS A 521 4.21 -22.82 -2.40
CA LYS A 521 5.62 -23.20 -2.34
C LYS A 521 6.59 -22.01 -2.42
N GLN A 522 6.08 -20.80 -2.63
CA GLN A 522 6.88 -19.60 -2.86
C GLN A 522 7.84 -19.75 -4.06
N GLN A 523 7.35 -20.35 -5.15
CA GLN A 523 8.12 -20.65 -6.37
C GLN A 523 7.52 -19.97 -7.59
N VAL A 524 8.36 -19.31 -8.39
CA VAL A 524 8.00 -18.78 -9.70
C VAL A 524 8.99 -19.21 -10.77
N PHE A 525 8.46 -19.61 -11.92
CA PHE A 525 9.20 -19.83 -13.15
C PHE A 525 8.56 -19.04 -14.28
N LEU A 526 9.36 -18.24 -14.98
CA LEU A 526 9.02 -17.64 -16.26
C LEU A 526 9.91 -18.29 -17.31
N TYR A 527 9.33 -18.98 -18.27
CA TYR A 527 10.11 -19.76 -19.22
C TYR A 527 9.50 -19.78 -20.62
N ARG A 528 10.38 -20.01 -21.58
CA ARG A 528 10.09 -20.11 -23.01
C ARG A 528 9.68 -21.54 -23.35
N MET A 529 8.53 -21.68 -24.00
CA MET A 529 7.97 -22.97 -24.40
C MET A 529 7.65 -22.94 -25.89
N ASN A 530 8.05 -24.00 -26.61
CA ASN A 530 7.71 -24.16 -28.03
C ASN A 530 6.35 -24.88 -28.16
N ASP A 531 5.60 -24.57 -29.22
CA ASP A 531 4.26 -25.13 -29.50
C ASP A 531 4.19 -26.67 -29.45
N ALA A 532 5.31 -27.38 -29.62
CA ALA A 532 5.37 -28.85 -29.55
C ALA A 532 5.24 -29.43 -28.12
N GLN A 533 5.26 -28.61 -27.07
CA GLN A 533 5.18 -29.06 -25.67
C GLN A 533 3.87 -28.67 -24.96
N GLU A 534 2.95 -27.94 -25.61
CA GLU A 534 1.72 -27.40 -24.98
C GLU A 534 0.64 -28.45 -24.63
N ASN A 535 0.83 -29.73 -24.94
CA ASN A 535 -0.08 -30.80 -24.52
C ASN A 535 0.46 -31.53 -23.27
N PRO A 536 -0.23 -31.47 -22.12
CA PRO A 536 -0.28 -32.63 -21.23
C PRO A 536 -1.00 -33.80 -21.91
#